data_AF-A0A443YMM0-F1
#
_entry.id   AF-A0A443YMM0-F1
#
_cell.length_a   1.000
_cell.length_b   1.000
_cell.length_c   1.000
_cell.angle_alpha   90.00
_cell.angle_beta   90.00
_cell.angle_gamma   90.00
#
_symmetry.space_group_name_H-M   'P 1'
#
loop_
_entity.id
_entity.type
_entity.pdbx_description
1 polymer ?
#
loop_
_entity_poly.entity_id
_entity_poly.type
_entity_poly.pdbx_seq_one_letter_code
_entity_poly.pdbx_strand_id
1 'polypeptide(L)'
;MGIFDFFKKPDRDDHLSKAEQRKKRTVRYLKSKNIPFIEHLPLIEEESEVKIRTAPEIATRILILVYVAFVSEVPDERENVIDFLKEHALWDKVSPEEKTLLLKKEWTAQEVINASWRSEAVWLLLWCIQKVDELALPIAHAEVNEIMLRIPEFFTDPTTFIETAKVRSTAELLDASDLLYRIHWATRNAGLNNKPMPAKLDPSVVMERHYAINWVTFYADEWDEITTDT
;
A
#
# COMPACT_ATOMS: atom_id res chain seq x y z
N MET A 1 1.85 19.12 -2.14
CA MET A 1 0.55 19.08 -2.83
C MET A 1 0.36 17.66 -3.29
N GLY A 2 -0.54 16.97 -2.61
CA GLY A 2 -0.73 15.54 -2.73
C GLY A 2 -1.51 15.22 -3.99
N ILE A 3 -1.40 13.98 -4.48
CA ILE A 3 -2.16 13.55 -5.66
C ILE A 3 -3.67 13.82 -5.49
N PHE A 4 -4.19 13.58 -4.28
CA PHE A 4 -5.63 13.71 -3.98
C PHE A 4 -6.12 15.14 -3.82
N ASP A 5 -5.25 16.14 -3.79
CA ASP A 5 -5.70 17.54 -3.91
C ASP A 5 -6.36 17.80 -5.27
N PHE A 6 -5.95 17.06 -6.31
CA PHE A 6 -6.58 17.11 -7.63
C PHE A 6 -8.02 16.56 -7.61
N PHE A 7 -8.32 15.64 -6.69
CA PHE A 7 -9.58 14.92 -6.59
C PHE A 7 -10.65 15.69 -5.82
N LYS A 8 -10.27 16.73 -5.07
CA LYS A 8 -11.18 17.60 -4.31
C LYS A 8 -12.10 18.50 -5.17
N LYS A 9 -11.95 18.49 -6.50
CA LYS A 9 -12.82 19.26 -7.40
C LYS A 9 -14.19 18.56 -7.50
N PRO A 10 -15.30 19.27 -7.26
CA PRO A 10 -16.63 18.67 -7.30
C PRO A 10 -16.93 18.13 -8.70
N ASP A 11 -17.52 16.94 -8.74
CA ASP A 11 -18.05 16.40 -9.98
C ASP A 11 -19.34 17.12 -10.35
N ARG A 12 -19.55 17.31 -11.66
CA ARG A 12 -20.72 17.99 -12.23
C ARG A 12 -21.67 17.00 -12.90
N ASP A 13 -21.48 15.71 -12.64
CA ASP A 13 -22.09 14.61 -13.36
C ASP A 13 -22.90 13.72 -12.41
N ASP A 14 -23.92 14.30 -11.77
CA ASP A 14 -24.76 13.64 -10.76
C ASP A 14 -25.56 12.42 -11.27
N HIS A 15 -25.55 12.19 -12.59
CA HIS A 15 -26.17 11.03 -13.23
C HIS A 15 -25.28 9.78 -13.24
N LEU A 16 -23.97 9.93 -12.98
CA LEU A 16 -23.01 8.83 -12.94
C LEU A 16 -22.96 8.20 -11.56
N SER A 17 -22.65 6.91 -11.51
CA SER A 17 -22.34 6.20 -10.27
C SER A 17 -21.09 6.78 -9.61
N LYS A 18 -20.89 6.55 -8.31
CA LYS A 18 -19.68 7.04 -7.61
C LYS A 18 -18.42 6.39 -8.15
N ALA A 19 -18.50 5.11 -8.54
CA ALA A 19 -17.41 4.40 -9.20
C ALA A 19 -17.05 5.02 -10.56
N GLU A 20 -18.05 5.39 -11.36
CA GLU A 20 -17.84 6.06 -12.65
C GLU A 20 -17.22 7.46 -12.48
N GLN A 21 -17.71 8.22 -11.50
CA GLN A 21 -17.15 9.54 -11.15
C GLN A 21 -15.68 9.41 -10.71
N ARG A 22 -15.36 8.42 -9.87
CA ARG A 22 -13.99 8.10 -9.44
C ARG A 22 -13.08 7.80 -10.62
N LYS A 23 -13.46 6.87 -11.51
CA LYS A 23 -12.72 6.59 -12.75
C LYS A 23 -12.51 7.86 -13.57
N LYS A 24 -13.51 8.72 -13.70
CA LYS A 24 -13.42 9.98 -14.45
C LYS A 24 -12.44 10.96 -13.81
N ARG A 25 -12.39 11.06 -12.46
CA ARG A 25 -11.38 11.85 -11.73
C ARG A 25 -9.98 11.31 -12.01
N THR A 26 -9.79 10.00 -11.89
CA THR A 26 -8.51 9.34 -12.15
C THR A 26 -8.04 9.54 -13.58
N VAL A 27 -8.88 9.27 -14.58
CA VAL A 27 -8.51 9.45 -16.00
C VAL A 27 -8.13 10.90 -16.31
N ARG A 28 -8.82 11.89 -15.73
CA ARG A 28 -8.42 13.31 -15.85
C ARG A 28 -7.04 13.56 -15.24
N TYR A 29 -6.76 12.98 -14.07
CA TYR A 29 -5.44 13.08 -13.43
C TYR A 29 -4.34 12.44 -14.30
N LEU A 30 -4.55 11.21 -14.78
CA LEU A 30 -3.59 10.50 -15.64
C LEU A 30 -3.28 11.29 -16.92
N LYS A 31 -4.31 11.85 -17.58
CA LYS A 31 -4.14 12.75 -18.73
C LYS A 31 -3.25 13.96 -18.39
N SER A 32 -3.49 14.60 -17.24
CA SER A 32 -2.69 15.77 -16.81
C SER A 32 -1.21 15.44 -16.55
N LYS A 33 -0.89 14.17 -16.31
CA LYS A 33 0.47 13.67 -16.07
C LYS A 33 1.08 12.97 -17.29
N ASN A 34 0.40 12.95 -18.43
CA ASN A 34 0.80 12.19 -19.62
C ASN A 34 1.00 10.69 -19.32
N ILE A 35 0.19 10.12 -18.43
CA ILE A 35 0.19 8.69 -18.13
C ILE A 35 -0.87 8.02 -19.04
N PRO A 36 -0.50 7.02 -19.86
CA PRO A 36 -1.44 6.25 -20.65
C PRO A 36 -2.49 5.58 -19.76
N PHE A 37 -3.70 5.44 -20.28
CA PHE A 37 -4.78 4.70 -19.62
C PHE A 37 -5.61 3.99 -20.70
N ILE A 38 -6.46 3.05 -20.29
CA ILE A 38 -7.38 2.35 -21.18
C ILE A 38 -8.81 2.47 -20.66
N GLU A 39 -9.75 2.68 -21.58
CA GLU A 39 -11.14 3.01 -21.24
C GLU A 39 -11.91 1.82 -20.67
N HIS A 40 -11.53 0.58 -21.00
CA HIS A 40 -12.31 -0.61 -20.64
C HIS A 40 -11.77 -1.37 -19.43
N LEU A 41 -10.81 -0.81 -18.68
CA LEU A 41 -10.50 -1.36 -17.36
C LEU A 41 -11.78 -1.33 -16.50
N PRO A 42 -12.09 -2.44 -15.80
CA PRO A 42 -13.17 -2.52 -14.83
C PRO A 42 -13.23 -1.32 -13.87
N LEU A 43 -14.43 -1.06 -13.38
CA LEU A 43 -14.65 -0.13 -12.28
C LEU A 43 -14.26 -0.82 -10.97
N ILE A 44 -13.63 -0.07 -10.08
CA ILE A 44 -13.59 -0.44 -8.66
C ILE A 44 -15.00 -0.24 -8.10
N GLU A 45 -15.39 -1.09 -7.16
CA GLU A 45 -16.70 -1.13 -6.52
C GLU A 45 -17.09 0.20 -5.84
N GLU A 46 -18.39 0.38 -5.58
CA GLU A 46 -18.88 1.57 -4.88
C GLU A 46 -18.63 1.52 -3.37
N GLU A 47 -18.66 2.67 -2.70
CA GLU A 47 -18.48 2.75 -1.24
C GLU A 47 -19.48 1.88 -0.46
N SER A 48 -20.66 1.62 -1.01
CA SER A 48 -21.71 0.78 -0.39
C SER A 48 -21.45 -0.72 -0.53
N GLU A 49 -20.54 -1.13 -1.42
CA GLU A 49 -20.29 -2.52 -1.77
C GLU A 49 -18.98 -3.04 -1.14
N VAL A 50 -18.09 -2.13 -0.74
CA VAL A 50 -16.78 -2.48 -0.18
C VAL A 50 -16.79 -2.56 1.33
N LYS A 51 -15.87 -3.38 1.84
CA LYS A 51 -15.41 -3.31 3.24
C LYS A 51 -14.01 -2.73 3.25
N ILE A 52 -13.70 -2.01 4.31
CA ILE A 52 -12.37 -1.43 4.53
C ILE A 52 -11.79 -2.05 5.80
N ARG A 53 -10.51 -2.43 5.75
CA ARG A 53 -9.75 -2.87 6.93
C ARG A 53 -9.81 -1.80 8.02
N THR A 54 -10.04 -2.23 9.25
CA THR A 54 -10.08 -1.34 10.40
C THR A 54 -8.72 -0.70 10.65
N ALA A 55 -8.71 0.46 11.31
CA ALA A 55 -7.45 1.14 11.63
C ALA A 55 -6.47 0.27 12.46
N PRO A 56 -6.92 -0.51 13.47
CA PRO A 56 -6.04 -1.45 14.17
C PRO A 56 -5.46 -2.56 13.29
N GLU A 57 -6.23 -3.09 12.34
CA GLU A 57 -5.72 -4.10 11.39
C GLU A 57 -4.62 -3.51 10.51
N ILE A 58 -4.82 -2.30 9.98
CA ILE A 58 -3.82 -1.63 9.15
C ILE A 58 -2.57 -1.28 9.96
N ALA A 59 -2.74 -0.74 11.18
CA ALA A 59 -1.62 -0.45 12.09
C ALA A 59 -0.82 -1.70 12.44
N THR A 60 -1.49 -2.82 12.70
CA THR A 60 -0.84 -4.11 12.97
C THR A 60 -0.04 -4.60 11.77
N ARG A 61 -0.61 -4.53 10.55
CA ARG A 61 0.09 -4.90 9.31
C ARG A 61 1.33 -4.03 9.07
N ILE A 62 1.26 -2.73 9.34
CA ILE A 62 2.42 -1.82 9.27
C ILE A 62 3.55 -2.33 10.15
N LEU A 63 3.28 -2.63 11.41
CA LEU A 63 4.30 -3.10 12.36
C LEU A 63 4.94 -4.40 11.86
N ILE A 64 4.14 -5.37 11.43
CA ILE A 64 4.65 -6.65 10.92
C ILE A 64 5.59 -6.44 9.72
N LEU A 65 5.17 -5.66 8.73
CA LEU A 65 5.98 -5.39 7.54
C LEU A 65 7.29 -4.65 7.88
N VAL A 66 7.22 -3.69 8.81
CA VAL A 66 8.40 -2.97 9.30
C VAL A 66 9.38 -3.92 10.00
N TYR A 67 8.88 -4.84 10.84
CA TYR A 67 9.72 -5.82 11.52
C TYR A 67 10.32 -6.84 10.56
N VAL A 68 9.59 -7.27 9.53
CA VAL A 68 10.13 -8.13 8.46
C VAL A 68 11.25 -7.42 7.70
N ALA A 69 11.05 -6.14 7.33
CA ALA A 69 12.08 -5.34 6.70
C ALA A 69 13.28 -5.10 7.63
N PHE A 70 13.05 -4.90 8.92
CA PHE A 70 14.14 -4.74 9.88
C PHE A 70 15.03 -5.98 9.99
N VAL A 71 14.44 -7.19 9.97
CA VAL A 71 15.21 -8.45 9.96
C VAL A 71 16.05 -8.60 8.68
N SER A 72 15.66 -7.98 7.56
CA SER A 72 16.47 -8.00 6.34
C SER A 72 17.77 -7.21 6.49
N GLU A 73 17.75 -6.14 7.28
CA GLU A 73 18.88 -5.26 7.55
C GLU A 73 19.70 -5.69 8.76
N VAL A 74 19.05 -6.27 9.78
CA VAL A 74 19.67 -6.70 11.04
C VAL A 74 19.28 -8.16 11.36
N PRO A 75 19.84 -9.15 10.63
CA PRO A 75 19.43 -10.55 10.77
C PRO A 75 19.60 -11.15 12.17
N ASP A 76 20.57 -10.65 12.94
CA ASP A 76 20.86 -11.11 14.30
C ASP A 76 19.72 -10.81 15.29
N GLU A 77 18.85 -9.83 14.99
CA GLU A 77 17.70 -9.47 15.82
C GLU A 77 16.44 -10.32 15.56
N ARG A 78 16.52 -11.28 14.63
CA ARG A 78 15.36 -12.10 14.22
C ARG A 78 14.63 -12.77 15.38
N GLU A 79 15.37 -13.37 16.31
CA GLU A 79 14.77 -14.05 17.47
C GLU A 79 14.03 -13.05 18.37
N ASN A 80 14.65 -11.89 18.64
CA ASN A 80 14.03 -10.81 19.41
C ASN A 80 12.77 -10.28 18.72
N VAL A 81 12.77 -10.15 17.39
CA VAL A 81 11.59 -9.75 16.61
C VAL A 81 10.45 -10.76 16.76
N ILE A 82 10.75 -12.06 16.64
CA ILE A 82 9.73 -13.11 16.80
C ILE A 82 9.15 -13.09 18.21
N ASP A 83 10.00 -12.95 19.23
CA ASP A 83 9.55 -12.92 20.63
C ASP A 83 8.73 -11.66 20.93
N PHE A 84 9.14 -10.50 20.44
CA PHE A 84 8.36 -9.26 20.54
C PHE A 84 6.99 -9.38 19.89
N LEU A 85 6.91 -9.92 18.66
CA LEU A 85 5.65 -10.13 17.97
C LEU A 85 4.72 -11.10 18.73
N LYS A 86 5.26 -12.10 19.43
CA LYS A 86 4.47 -13.01 20.27
C LYS A 86 4.01 -12.34 21.57
N GLU A 87 4.92 -11.64 22.26
CA GLU A 87 4.64 -10.93 23.52
C GLU A 87 3.48 -9.94 23.36
N HIS A 88 3.44 -9.22 22.24
CA HIS A 88 2.39 -8.23 21.93
C HIS A 88 1.22 -8.80 21.11
N ALA A 89 1.06 -10.13 21.03
CA ALA A 89 -0.04 -10.80 20.33
C ALA A 89 -0.19 -10.42 18.83
N LEU A 90 0.91 -10.03 18.18
CA LEU A 90 0.97 -9.70 16.75
C LEU A 90 1.30 -10.92 15.88
N TRP A 91 1.97 -11.93 16.46
CA TRP A 91 2.44 -13.13 15.75
C TRP A 91 1.33 -13.88 14.99
N ASP A 92 0.13 -13.93 15.57
CA ASP A 92 -1.02 -14.59 14.91
C ASP A 92 -1.49 -13.86 13.66
N LYS A 93 -1.15 -12.58 13.50
CA LYS A 93 -1.45 -11.75 12.32
C LYS A 93 -0.34 -11.76 11.26
N VAL A 94 0.83 -12.31 11.59
CA VAL A 94 1.92 -12.51 10.61
C VAL A 94 1.48 -13.56 9.59
N SER A 95 1.66 -13.23 8.31
CA SER A 95 1.20 -14.08 7.21
C SER A 95 2.00 -15.40 7.15
N PRO A 96 1.45 -16.46 6.53
CA PRO A 96 2.17 -17.70 6.33
C PRO A 96 3.55 -17.54 5.65
N GLU A 97 3.66 -16.71 4.62
CA GLU A 97 4.92 -16.44 3.93
C GLU A 97 5.89 -15.66 4.82
N GLU A 98 5.43 -14.65 5.53
CA GLU A 98 6.23 -13.87 6.49
C GLU A 98 6.73 -14.77 7.65
N LYS A 99 5.89 -15.66 8.19
CA LYS A 99 6.28 -16.65 9.20
C LYS A 99 7.35 -17.59 8.66
N THR A 100 7.16 -18.09 7.44
CA THR A 100 8.13 -18.98 6.79
C THR A 100 9.48 -18.27 6.64
N LEU A 101 9.46 -17.01 6.22
CA LEU A 101 10.64 -16.20 6.04
C LEU A 101 11.35 -15.90 7.38
N LEU A 102 10.60 -15.48 8.41
CA LEU A 102 11.13 -15.20 9.74
C LEU A 102 11.69 -16.44 10.45
N LEU A 103 11.15 -17.63 10.18
CA LEU A 103 11.67 -18.89 10.74
C LEU A 103 12.81 -19.50 9.91
N LYS A 104 13.10 -18.95 8.72
CA LYS A 104 14.18 -19.42 7.86
C LYS A 104 15.53 -18.98 8.38
N LYS A 105 16.51 -19.90 8.43
CA LYS A 105 17.86 -19.64 8.95
C LYS A 105 18.61 -18.56 8.17
N GLU A 106 18.57 -18.60 6.84
CA GLU A 106 19.30 -17.67 5.97
C GLU A 106 18.38 -17.19 4.84
N TRP A 107 18.38 -15.89 4.59
CA TRP A 107 17.62 -15.27 3.51
C TRP A 107 18.49 -15.18 2.26
N THR A 108 17.88 -15.45 1.11
CA THR A 108 18.48 -15.19 -0.19
C THR A 108 18.52 -13.69 -0.46
N ALA A 109 19.40 -13.26 -1.37
CA ALA A 109 19.47 -11.85 -1.78
C ALA A 109 18.11 -11.34 -2.30
N GLN A 110 17.34 -12.17 -3.00
CA GLN A 110 16.02 -11.78 -3.49
C GLN A 110 14.99 -11.63 -2.37
N GLU A 111 15.05 -12.47 -1.33
CA GLU A 111 14.18 -12.34 -0.16
C GLU A 111 14.48 -11.05 0.63
N VAL A 112 15.76 -10.70 0.79
CA VAL A 112 16.18 -9.42 1.39
C VAL A 112 15.66 -8.24 0.57
N ILE A 113 15.82 -8.28 -0.75
CA ILE A 113 15.30 -7.25 -1.65
C ILE A 113 13.77 -7.15 -1.55
N ASN A 114 13.06 -8.27 -1.56
CA ASN A 114 11.59 -8.26 -1.46
C ASN A 114 11.12 -7.70 -0.11
N ALA A 115 11.84 -8.03 0.98
CA ALA A 115 11.53 -7.48 2.30
C ALA A 115 11.75 -5.95 2.35
N SER A 116 12.81 -5.43 1.73
CA SER A 116 13.06 -3.98 1.71
C SER A 116 12.02 -3.20 0.89
N TRP A 117 11.49 -3.79 -0.18
CA TRP A 117 10.38 -3.21 -0.96
C TRP A 117 9.09 -3.05 -0.17
N ARG A 118 8.88 -3.79 0.93
CA ARG A 118 7.72 -3.61 1.82
C ARG A 118 7.64 -2.21 2.44
N SER A 119 8.74 -1.45 2.45
CA SER A 119 8.73 -0.02 2.81
C SER A 119 7.72 0.80 1.99
N GLU A 120 7.50 0.47 0.71
CA GLU A 120 6.51 1.16 -0.13
C GLU A 120 5.07 0.82 0.23
N ALA A 121 4.82 -0.45 0.56
CA ALA A 121 3.55 -0.89 1.11
C ALA A 121 3.28 -0.17 2.45
N VAL A 122 4.27 -0.15 3.34
CA VAL A 122 4.19 0.56 4.63
C VAL A 122 3.90 2.05 4.45
N TRP A 123 4.55 2.72 3.49
CA TRP A 123 4.29 4.14 3.22
C TRP A 123 2.84 4.39 2.82
N LEU A 124 2.28 3.55 1.94
CA LEU A 124 0.87 3.60 1.61
C LEU A 124 -0.01 3.33 2.84
N LEU A 125 0.27 2.30 3.63
CA LEU A 125 -0.55 1.96 4.80
C LEU A 125 -0.52 3.06 5.87
N LEU A 126 0.64 3.71 6.09
CA LEU A 126 0.75 4.90 6.94
C LEU A 126 -0.10 6.06 6.42
N TRP A 127 -0.20 6.21 5.10
CA TRP A 127 -1.20 7.07 4.49
C TRP A 127 -2.62 6.52 4.70
N CYS A 128 -2.91 5.23 4.66
CA CYS A 128 -4.27 4.77 4.97
C CYS A 128 -4.71 5.15 6.42
N ILE A 129 -3.77 5.23 7.38
CA ILE A 129 -4.05 5.56 8.80
C ILE A 129 -3.69 6.99 9.25
N GLN A 130 -3.63 7.96 8.33
CA GLN A 130 -3.44 9.39 8.66
C GLN A 130 -2.11 9.73 9.35
N LYS A 131 -1.08 8.89 9.20
CA LYS A 131 0.30 9.19 9.64
C LYS A 131 1.13 9.87 8.55
N VAL A 132 0.72 9.70 7.29
CA VAL A 132 1.21 10.45 6.13
C VAL A 132 0.07 11.29 5.58
N ASP A 133 0.30 12.60 5.37
CA ASP A 133 -0.73 13.54 4.91
C ASP A 133 -1.03 13.42 3.42
N GLU A 134 0.02 13.22 2.60
CA GLU A 134 -0.08 13.24 1.15
C GLU A 134 0.68 12.06 0.55
N LEU A 135 0.04 11.37 -0.41
CA LEU A 135 0.76 10.48 -1.32
C LEU A 135 1.21 11.26 -2.55
N ALA A 136 2.49 11.10 -2.88
CA ALA A 136 3.09 11.57 -4.12
C ALA A 136 3.01 10.48 -5.20
N LEU A 137 3.18 10.90 -6.46
CA LEU A 137 3.28 9.98 -7.60
C LEU A 137 4.41 8.97 -7.34
N PRO A 138 4.24 7.67 -7.64
CA PRO A 138 5.24 6.64 -7.35
C PRO A 138 6.40 6.72 -8.36
N ILE A 139 7.21 7.77 -8.23
CA ILE A 139 8.41 8.07 -9.04
C ILE A 139 9.70 8.01 -8.21
N ALA A 140 9.55 7.97 -6.89
CA ALA A 140 10.63 7.98 -5.91
C ALA A 140 10.25 7.01 -4.79
N HIS A 141 11.29 6.48 -4.15
CA HIS A 141 11.15 5.49 -3.09
C HIS A 141 10.74 6.18 -1.78
N ALA A 142 10.10 5.42 -0.90
CA ALA A 142 9.79 5.85 0.45
C ALA A 142 11.08 5.98 1.25
N GLU A 143 11.24 7.13 1.90
CA GLU A 143 12.39 7.38 2.76
C GLU A 143 12.21 6.62 4.07
N VAL A 144 13.09 5.66 4.34
CA VAL A 144 13.01 4.82 5.56
C VAL A 144 12.97 5.69 6.81
N ASN A 145 13.76 6.76 6.88
CA ASN A 145 13.74 7.69 8.01
C ASN A 145 12.36 8.34 8.22
N GLU A 146 11.64 8.66 7.15
CA GLU A 146 10.28 9.21 7.25
C GLU A 146 9.29 8.17 7.77
N ILE A 147 9.45 6.89 7.40
CA ILE A 147 8.65 5.79 7.97
C ILE A 147 8.92 5.69 9.48
N MET A 148 10.20 5.67 9.89
CA MET A 148 10.62 5.53 11.28
C MET A 148 10.07 6.63 12.19
N LEU A 149 9.97 7.87 11.70
CA LEU A 149 9.39 8.99 12.46
C LEU A 149 7.87 8.85 12.72
N ARG A 150 7.19 7.92 12.07
CA ARG A 150 5.73 7.78 12.08
C ARG A 150 5.24 6.52 12.78
N ILE A 151 6.14 5.68 13.25
CA ILE A 151 5.88 4.43 13.96
C ILE A 151 6.51 4.49 15.37
N PRO A 152 6.12 3.58 16.29
CA PRO A 152 6.81 3.43 17.57
C PRO A 152 8.28 3.10 17.39
N GLU A 153 9.08 3.43 18.39
CA GLU A 153 10.45 2.93 18.48
C GLU A 153 10.44 1.39 18.54
N PHE A 154 11.43 0.77 17.91
CA PHE A 154 11.53 -0.69 17.88
C PHE A 154 11.60 -1.27 19.29
N PHE A 155 10.89 -2.37 19.49
CA PHE A 155 10.84 -3.12 20.73
C PHE A 155 10.21 -2.35 21.91
N THR A 156 9.35 -1.38 21.61
CA THR A 156 8.52 -0.68 22.59
C THR A 156 7.04 -1.07 22.42
N ASP A 157 6.24 -0.88 23.48
CA ASP A 157 4.82 -1.27 23.48
C ASP A 157 4.04 -0.63 22.30
N PRO A 158 3.52 -1.43 21.35
CA PRO A 158 2.84 -0.92 20.17
C PRO A 158 1.36 -0.56 20.43
N THR A 159 0.82 -0.85 21.61
CA THR A 159 -0.61 -0.75 21.93
C THR A 159 -1.17 0.63 21.60
N THR A 160 -0.49 1.70 22.02
CA THR A 160 -0.96 3.06 21.76
C THR A 160 -1.02 3.37 20.26
N PHE A 161 -0.06 2.90 19.46
CA PHE A 161 -0.07 3.12 18.02
C PHE A 161 -1.23 2.41 17.32
N ILE A 162 -1.53 1.19 17.74
CA ILE A 162 -2.61 0.37 17.18
C ILE A 162 -3.98 0.94 17.57
N GLU A 163 -4.20 1.22 18.86
CA GLU A 163 -5.51 1.62 19.38
C GLU A 163 -5.91 3.06 18.98
N THR A 164 -4.93 3.95 18.79
CA THR A 164 -5.19 5.35 18.43
C THR A 164 -5.21 5.62 16.93
N ALA A 165 -4.93 4.59 16.11
CA ALA A 165 -4.93 4.72 14.65
C ALA A 165 -6.30 5.14 14.12
N LYS A 166 -6.30 5.96 13.07
CA LYS A 166 -7.53 6.41 12.40
C LYS A 166 -7.41 6.20 10.90
N VAL A 167 -8.30 5.38 10.35
CA VAL A 167 -8.34 5.12 8.92
C VAL A 167 -8.94 6.32 8.17
N ARG A 168 -8.44 6.60 6.97
CA ARG A 168 -9.04 7.58 6.03
C ARG A 168 -10.44 7.13 5.61
N SER A 169 -11.20 8.05 5.02
CA SER A 169 -12.55 7.73 4.55
C SER A 169 -12.54 6.68 3.43
N THR A 170 -13.59 5.86 3.35
CA THR A 170 -13.76 4.86 2.26
C THR A 170 -13.60 5.50 0.88
N ALA A 171 -14.16 6.70 0.67
CA ALA A 171 -14.07 7.41 -0.60
C ALA A 171 -12.61 7.75 -0.97
N GLU A 172 -11.80 8.22 -0.02
CA GLU A 172 -10.38 8.51 -0.27
C GLU A 172 -9.57 7.24 -0.57
N LEU A 173 -9.84 6.15 0.15
CA LEU A 173 -9.16 4.88 -0.05
C LEU A 173 -9.48 4.27 -1.41
N LEU A 174 -10.75 4.33 -1.82
CA LEU A 174 -11.16 3.85 -3.14
C LEU A 174 -10.63 4.77 -4.26
N ASP A 175 -10.53 6.08 -4.04
CA ASP A 175 -9.87 7.00 -4.98
C ASP A 175 -8.39 6.64 -5.17
N ALA A 176 -7.71 6.24 -4.09
CA ALA A 176 -6.34 5.72 -4.16
C ALA A 176 -6.26 4.36 -4.87
N SER A 177 -7.22 3.47 -4.59
CA SER A 177 -7.31 2.15 -5.21
C SER A 177 -7.45 2.26 -6.74
N ASP A 178 -8.45 3.01 -7.23
CA ASP A 178 -8.65 3.18 -8.68
C ASP A 178 -7.46 3.87 -9.36
N LEU A 179 -6.82 4.83 -8.69
CA LEU A 179 -5.62 5.48 -9.20
C LEU A 179 -4.46 4.49 -9.34
N LEU A 180 -4.14 3.73 -8.29
CA LEU A 180 -3.03 2.78 -8.29
C LEU A 180 -3.29 1.63 -9.24
N TYR A 181 -4.52 1.14 -9.31
CA TYR A 181 -4.96 0.13 -10.29
C TYR A 181 -4.65 0.57 -11.73
N ARG A 182 -5.04 1.79 -12.10
CA ARG A 182 -4.81 2.32 -13.45
C ARG A 182 -3.37 2.70 -13.73
N ILE A 183 -2.64 3.19 -12.73
CA ILE A 183 -1.19 3.44 -12.86
C ILE A 183 -0.44 2.12 -13.07
N HIS A 184 -0.81 1.06 -12.33
CA HIS A 184 -0.18 -0.24 -12.46
C HIS A 184 -0.46 -0.87 -13.84
N TRP A 185 -1.67 -0.73 -14.37
CA TRP A 185 -1.90 -1.06 -15.79
C TRP A 185 -0.95 -0.30 -16.72
N ALA A 186 -0.75 1.01 -16.51
CA ALA A 186 0.08 1.83 -17.38
C ALA A 186 1.56 1.41 -17.36
N THR A 187 2.10 1.05 -16.18
CA THR A 187 3.48 0.55 -16.06
C THR A 187 3.63 -0.85 -16.67
N ARG A 188 2.67 -1.75 -16.45
CA ARG A 188 2.63 -3.09 -17.10
C ARG A 188 2.58 -2.99 -18.61
N ASN A 189 1.69 -2.16 -19.14
CA ASN A 189 1.54 -1.92 -20.57
C ASN A 189 2.82 -1.35 -21.18
N ALA A 190 3.49 -0.41 -20.51
CA ALA A 190 4.78 0.11 -20.98
C ALA A 190 5.85 -0.99 -21.02
N GLY A 191 5.96 -1.82 -19.98
CA GLY A 191 6.90 -2.95 -19.92
C GLY A 191 6.65 -3.98 -21.02
N LEU A 192 5.41 -4.45 -21.16
CA LEU A 192 5.04 -5.46 -22.18
C LEU A 192 5.29 -4.97 -23.61
N ASN A 193 5.16 -3.67 -23.86
CA ASN A 193 5.37 -3.08 -25.18
C ASN A 193 6.77 -2.49 -25.38
N ASN A 194 7.71 -2.73 -24.45
CA ASN A 194 9.07 -2.16 -24.48
C ASN A 194 9.09 -0.63 -24.68
N LYS A 195 8.13 0.07 -24.07
CA LYS A 195 8.03 1.54 -24.11
C LYS A 195 8.71 2.16 -22.88
N PRO A 196 9.16 3.42 -22.97
CA PRO A 196 9.64 4.16 -21.81
C PRO A 196 8.59 4.21 -20.69
N MET A 197 9.02 4.18 -19.43
CA MET A 197 8.10 4.30 -18.30
C MET A 197 7.38 5.66 -18.32
N PRO A 198 6.04 5.67 -18.29
CA PRO A 198 5.28 6.92 -18.34
C PRO A 198 5.54 7.73 -17.07
N ALA A 199 5.64 9.06 -17.21
CA ALA A 199 5.84 9.99 -16.11
C ALA A 199 7.00 9.66 -15.13
N LYS A 200 8.00 8.87 -15.58
CA LYS A 200 9.09 8.34 -14.74
C LYS A 200 8.61 7.48 -13.56
N LEU A 201 7.46 6.82 -13.71
CA LEU A 201 6.93 5.90 -12.72
C LEU A 201 7.92 4.75 -12.44
N ASP A 202 8.07 4.40 -11.18
CA ASP A 202 8.81 3.23 -10.74
C ASP A 202 7.83 2.03 -10.63
N PRO A 203 8.00 0.98 -11.46
CA PRO A 203 7.06 -0.14 -11.49
C PRO A 203 7.04 -0.94 -10.18
N SER A 204 8.16 -1.01 -9.45
CA SER A 204 8.23 -1.73 -8.17
C SER A 204 7.47 -0.97 -7.09
N VAL A 205 7.64 0.35 -7.02
CA VAL A 205 6.88 1.21 -6.10
C VAL A 205 5.37 1.11 -6.38
N VAL A 206 4.99 1.16 -7.65
CA VAL A 206 3.59 1.02 -8.07
C VAL A 206 3.02 -0.32 -7.65
N MET A 207 3.79 -1.41 -7.81
CA MET A 207 3.35 -2.75 -7.46
C MET A 207 3.09 -2.90 -5.96
N GLU A 208 4.04 -2.51 -5.11
CA GLU A 208 3.89 -2.62 -3.65
C GLU A 208 2.75 -1.74 -3.11
N ARG A 209 2.57 -0.54 -3.67
CA ARG A 209 1.46 0.34 -3.29
C ARG A 209 0.11 -0.21 -3.79
N HIS A 210 0.04 -0.79 -4.98
CA HIS A 210 -1.19 -1.43 -5.48
C HIS A 210 -1.54 -2.67 -4.62
N TYR A 211 -0.54 -3.48 -4.26
CA TYR A 211 -0.73 -4.63 -3.38
C TYR A 211 -1.30 -4.21 -2.03
N ALA A 212 -0.69 -3.20 -1.39
CA ALA A 212 -1.13 -2.72 -0.09
C ALA A 212 -2.54 -2.11 -0.13
N ILE A 213 -2.93 -1.37 -1.17
CA ILE A 213 -4.29 -0.80 -1.24
C ILE A 213 -5.34 -1.88 -1.49
N ASN A 214 -5.04 -2.90 -2.29
CA ASN A 214 -5.94 -4.05 -2.51
C ASN A 214 -6.21 -4.79 -1.20
N TRP A 215 -5.19 -4.95 -0.35
CA TRP A 215 -5.37 -5.54 0.97
C TRP A 215 -6.27 -4.70 1.89
N VAL A 216 -6.10 -3.37 1.87
CA VAL A 216 -6.93 -2.43 2.64
C VAL A 216 -8.40 -2.49 2.24
N THR A 217 -8.68 -2.71 0.95
CA THR A 217 -10.04 -2.76 0.39
C THR A 217 -10.64 -4.17 0.33
N PHE A 218 -10.08 -5.14 1.06
CA PHE A 218 -10.56 -6.53 1.08
C PHE A 218 -10.66 -7.18 -0.31
N TYR A 219 -9.69 -6.93 -1.19
CA TYR A 219 -9.58 -7.67 -2.46
C TYR A 219 -9.39 -9.18 -2.20
N ALA A 220 -8.66 -9.52 -1.13
CA ALA A 220 -8.60 -10.87 -0.55
C ALA A 220 -8.57 -10.79 1.00
N ASP A 221 -8.84 -11.92 1.65
CA ASP A 221 -8.92 -12.02 3.12
C ASP A 221 -7.53 -12.07 3.76
N GLU A 222 -6.56 -12.72 3.14
CA GLU A 222 -5.21 -12.83 3.68
C GLU A 222 -4.21 -11.98 2.91
N TRP A 223 -3.15 -11.55 3.60
CA TRP A 223 -2.10 -10.71 3.00
C TRP A 223 -1.48 -11.40 1.78
N ASP A 224 -1.05 -12.65 1.93
CA ASP A 224 -0.36 -13.43 0.88
C ASP A 224 -1.26 -13.79 -0.32
N GLU A 225 -2.59 -13.66 -0.18
CA GLU A 225 -3.56 -13.98 -1.24
C GLU A 225 -3.83 -12.79 -2.18
N ILE A 226 -3.29 -11.61 -1.87
CA ILE A 226 -3.52 -10.42 -2.67
C ILE A 226 -2.84 -10.54 -4.03
N THR A 227 -3.62 -10.27 -5.09
CA THR A 227 -3.10 -10.11 -6.44
C THR A 227 -3.18 -8.67 -6.90
N THR A 228 -2.46 -8.35 -7.96
CA THR A 228 -2.42 -7.01 -8.58
C THR A 228 -2.71 -7.11 -10.07
N ASP A 229 -3.73 -7.89 -10.41
CA ASP A 229 -4.14 -8.11 -11.80
C ASP A 229 -4.63 -6.80 -12.43
N THR A 230 -4.11 -6.47 -13.62
CA THR A 230 -4.40 -5.23 -14.37
C THR A 230 -4.41 -5.48 -15.86
#